data_AF-A0A933KTY0-F1
#
_entry.id   AF-A0A933KTY0-F1
#
_cell.length_a   1.000
_cell.length_b   1.000
_cell.length_c   1.000
_cell.angle_alpha   90.00
_cell.angle_beta   90.00
_cell.angle_gamma   90.00
#
_symmetry.space_group_name_H-M   'P 1'
#
loop_
_entity.id
_entity.type
_entity.pdbx_description
1 polymer ?
#
loop_
_entity_poly.entity_id
_entity_poly.type
_entity_poly.pdbx_seq_one_letter_code
_entity_poly.pdbx_strand_id
1 'polypeptide(L)' 'MIANDQELDTMLARIRHFQEQVAHLRVVEANPANFRLSVSGFLAEIDRMQLEVREYLSLHPADAAGVR' A
#
# COMPACT_ATOMS: atom_id res chain seq x y z
N MET A 1 -1.70 -5.52 -9.72
CA MET A 1 -3.15 -5.43 -9.98
C MET A 1 -3.82 -6.50 -9.13
N ILE A 2 -4.83 -6.11 -8.35
CA ILE A 2 -5.58 -7.00 -7.45
C ILE A 2 -6.73 -7.65 -8.25
N ALA A 3 -6.86 -8.97 -8.19
CA ALA A 3 -7.86 -9.72 -8.94
C ALA A 3 -8.99 -10.29 -8.07
N ASN A 4 -8.81 -10.34 -6.76
CA ASN A 4 -9.75 -10.95 -5.83
C ASN A 4 -9.54 -10.42 -4.40
N ASP A 5 -10.46 -10.77 -3.50
CA ASP A 5 -10.44 -10.31 -2.11
C ASP A 5 -9.24 -10.82 -1.30
N GLN A 6 -8.71 -12.01 -1.64
CA GLN A 6 -7.52 -12.54 -0.97
C GLN A 6 -6.27 -11.71 -1.29
N GLU A 7 -6.15 -11.24 -2.52
CA GLU A 7 -5.09 -10.31 -2.95
C GLU A 7 -5.30 -8.91 -2.37
N LEU A 8 -6.55 -8.46 -2.25
CA LEU A 8 -6.89 -7.22 -1.55
C LEU A 8 -6.39 -7.25 -0.10
N ASP A 9 -6.72 -8.31 0.64
CA ASP A 9 -6.31 -8.48 2.03
C ASP A 9 -4.78 -8.51 2.18
N THR A 10 -4.11 -9.19 1.25
CA THR A 10 -2.65 -9.25 1.20
C THR A 10 -2.05 -7.86 0.97
N MET A 11 -2.63 -7.09 0.05
CA MET A 11 -2.18 -5.72 -0.25
C MET A 11 -2.40 -4.79 0.96
N LEU A 12 -3.57 -4.86 1.61
CA LEU A 12 -3.88 -4.08 2.80
C LEU A 12 -2.93 -4.41 3.96
N ALA A 13 -2.60 -5.69 4.16
CA ALA A 13 -1.62 -6.10 5.17
C ALA A 13 -0.22 -5.55 4.88
N ARG A 14 0.22 -5.55 3.61
CA ARG A 14 1.51 -4.96 3.20
C ARG A 14 1.54 -3.45 3.42
N ILE A 15 0.48 -2.73 3.05
CA ILE A 15 0.36 -1.29 3.31
C ILE A 15 0.53 -1.01 4.80
N ARG A 16 -0.19 -1.73 5.66
CA ARG A 16 -0.11 -1.57 7.12
C ARG A 16 1.33 -1.78 7.61
N HIS A 17 1.99 -2.84 7.17
CA HIS A 17 3.36 -3.12 7.56
C HIS A 17 4.33 -1.99 7.18
N PHE A 18 4.23 -1.44 5.98
CA PHE A 18 5.08 -0.30 5.58
C PHE A 18 4.74 0.99 6.36
N GLN A 19 3.47 1.22 6.68
CA GLN A 19 3.09 2.34 7.54
C GLN A 19 3.70 2.21 8.94
N GLU A 20 3.71 1.01 9.52
CA GLU A 20 4.35 0.73 10.80
C GLU A 20 5.87 1.00 10.75
N GLN A 21 6.54 0.58 9.68
CA GLN A 21 7.97 0.84 9.48
C GLN A 21 8.26 2.35 9.36
N VAL A 22 7.46 3.10 8.61
CA VAL A 22 7.59 4.56 8.52
C VAL A 22 7.33 5.21 9.88
N ALA A 23 6.31 4.77 10.61
CA ALA A 23 6.01 5.27 11.95
C ALA A 23 7.17 5.00 12.94
N HIS A 24 7.79 3.83 12.87
CA HIS A 24 8.97 3.51 13.66
C HIS A 24 10.15 4.42 13.32
N LEU A 25 10.46 4.60 12.02
CA LEU A 25 11.55 5.47 11.56
C LEU A 25 11.38 6.93 11.99
N ARG A 26 10.14 7.43 12.11
CA ARG A 26 9.86 8.77 12.64
C ARG A 26 10.33 8.97 14.07
N VAL A 27 10.47 7.90 14.84
CA VAL A 27 10.88 7.94 16.26
C VAL A 27 12.39 7.70 16.40
N VAL A 28 12.95 6.77 15.62
CA VAL A 28 14.33 6.28 15.85
C VAL A 28 15.41 6.98 15.02
N GLU A 29 15.08 7.55 13.86
CA GLU A 29 16.06 8.25 13.02
C GLU A 29 16.15 9.73 13.39
N ALA A 30 17.26 10.11 14.02
CA ALA A 30 17.48 11.47 14.51
C ALA A 30 17.93 12.44 13.40
N ASN A 31 18.54 11.94 12.32
CA ASN A 31 19.00 12.76 11.22
C ASN A 31 17.88 12.95 10.17
N PRO A 32 17.43 14.19 9.91
CA PRO A 32 16.32 14.44 8.99
C PRO A 32 16.61 14.05 7.54
N ALA A 33 17.86 14.10 7.09
CA ALA A 33 18.23 13.68 5.74
C ALA A 33 18.18 12.16 5.59
N ASN A 34 18.71 11.43 6.57
CA ASN A 34 18.61 9.96 6.61
C ASN A 34 17.15 9.52 6.68
N PHE A 35 16.34 10.13 7.55
CA PHE A 35 14.91 9.83 7.65
C PHE A 35 14.23 9.92 6.29
N ARG A 36 14.39 11.05 5.58
CA ARG A 36 13.78 11.26 4.26
C ARG A 36 14.23 10.21 3.24
N LEU A 37 15.52 9.88 3.22
CA LEU A 37 16.06 8.86 2.32
C LEU A 37 15.47 7.48 2.65
N SER A 38 15.43 7.11 3.92
CA SER A 38 14.94 5.81 4.40
C SER A 38 13.44 5.60 4.16
N VAL A 39 12.61 6.64 4.30
CA VAL A 39 11.14 6.50 4.14
C VAL A 39 10.66 6.66 2.70
N SER A 40 11.45 7.27 1.82
CA SER A 40 11.00 7.63 0.46
C SER A 40 10.50 6.41 -0.35
N GLY A 41 11.22 5.28 -0.28
CA GLY A 41 10.81 4.05 -0.94
C GLY A 41 9.52 3.45 -0.37
N PHE A 42 9.36 3.45 0.96
CA PHE A 42 8.12 2.97 1.60
C PHE A 42 6.91 3.81 1.20
N LEU A 43 7.05 5.14 1.18
CA LEU A 43 5.95 6.05 0.82
C LEU A 43 5.53 5.87 -0.63
N ALA A 44 6.48 5.82 -1.58
CA ALA A 44 6.17 5.61 -2.99
C ALA A 44 5.46 4.26 -3.23
N GLU A 45 5.88 3.24 -2.49
CA GLU A 45 5.29 1.90 -2.57
C GLU A 45 3.88 1.85 -1.95
N ILE A 46 3.66 2.53 -0.82
CA ILE A 46 2.31 2.71 -0.24
C ILE A 46 1.39 3.42 -1.23
N ASP A 47 1.84 4.50 -1.86
CA ASP A 47 1.04 5.27 -2.82
C ASP A 47 0.61 4.42 -4.01
N ARG A 48 1.53 3.62 -4.57
CA ARG A 48 1.24 2.68 -5.65
C ARG A 48 0.23 1.60 -5.23
N MET A 49 0.43 0.98 -4.06
CA MET A 49 -0.48 -0.06 -3.57
C MET A 49 -1.87 0.50 -3.25
N GLN A 50 -1.96 1.71 -2.68
CA GLN A 50 -3.22 2.39 -2.41
C GLN A 50 -3.98 2.71 -3.69
N LEU A 51 -3.28 3.07 -4.77
CA LEU A 51 -3.88 3.22 -6.09
C LEU A 51 -4.55 1.91 -6.55
N GLU A 52 -3.82 0.79 -6.47
CA GLU A 52 -4.36 -0.53 -6.86
C GLU A 52 -5.57 -0.96 -6.00
N VAL A 53 -5.50 -0.73 -4.68
CA VAL A 53 -6.62 -0.99 -3.76
C VAL A 53 -7.84 -0.17 -4.15
N ARG A 54 -7.65 1.13 -4.39
CA ARG A 54 -8.74 2.01 -4.81
C ARG A 54 -9.36 1.55 -6.11
N GLU A 55 -8.54 1.22 -7.11
CA GLU A 55 -8.98 0.72 -8.41
C GLU A 55 -9.82 -0.55 -8.27
N TYR A 56 -9.36 -1.53 -7.49
CA TYR A 56 -10.12 -2.75 -7.22
C TYR A 56 -11.45 -2.47 -6.52
N LEU A 57 -11.44 -1.67 -5.45
CA LEU A 57 -12.65 -1.35 -4.68
C LEU A 57 -13.66 -0.47 -5.44
N SER A 58 -13.23 0.20 -6.52
CA SER A 58 -14.15 0.90 -7.42
C SER A 58 -14.88 -0.01 -8.40
N LEU A 59 -14.53 -1.30 -8.48
CA LEU A 59 -15.25 -2.28 -9.29
C LEU A 59 -16.33 -2.96 -8.45
N HIS A 60 -17.55 -3.04 -8.97
CA HIS A 60 -18.59 -3.85 -8.34
C HIS A 60 -18.36 -5.33 -8.68
N PRO A 61 -18.49 -6.28 -7.73
CA PRO A 61 -18.27 -7.71 -8.01
C PRO A 61 -19.10 -8.28 -9.16
N ALA A 62 -20.30 -7.73 -9.42
CA ALA A 62 -21.13 -8.13 -10.55
C ALA A 62 -20.56 -7.71 -11.92
N ASP A 63 -19.76 -6.63 -11.97
CA ASP A 63 -19.12 -6.14 -13.19
C ASP A 63 -17.84 -6.92 -13.50
N ALA A 64 -17.19 -7.47 -12.47
CA ALA A 64 -16.01 -8.33 -12.60
C ALA A 64 -16.34 -9.72 -13.17
N ALA A 65 -17.58 -10.21 -13.00
CA ALA A 65 -18.05 -11.50 -13.52
C ALA A 65 -18.53 -11.45 -14.99
N GLY A 66 -18.60 -10.26 -15.59
CA GLY A 66 -19.15 -10.03 -16.93
C GLY A 66 -18.15 -10.16 -18.09
N VAL A 67 -16.85 -10.32 -17.80
CA VAL A 67 -15.83 -10.54 -18.84
C VAL A 67 -15.47 -12.02 -18.87
N ARG A 68 -16.15 -12.76 -19.73
CA ARG A 68 -15.73 -14.09 -20.21
C ARG A 68 -15.14 -13.97 -21.60
#